data_AF-A0A930ASR6-F1
#
_entry.id   AF-A0A930ASR6-F1
#
_cell.length_a   1.000
_cell.length_b   1.000
_cell.length_c   1.000
_cell.angle_alpha   90.00
_cell.angle_beta   90.00
_cell.angle_gamma   90.00
#
_symmetry.space_group_name_H-M   'P 1'
#
loop_
_entity.id
_entity.type
_entity.pdbx_description
1 polymer ?
#
loop_
_entity_poly.entity_id
_entity_poly.type
_entity_poly.pdbx_seq_one_letter_code
_entity_poly.pdbx_strand_id
1 'polypeptide(L)' 'MTVKVGINGFGRIGRLAFRRIQDVEGLEVVAINDLTDAKQL' A
#
# COMPACT_ATOMS: atom_id res chain seq x y z
N MET A 1 6.13 14.71 11.02
CA MET A 1 4.78 14.12 11.03
C MET A 1 4.66 13.26 9.78
N THR A 2 4.20 12.02 9.91
CA THR A 2 4.11 11.07 8.80
C THR A 2 2.63 10.86 8.46
N VAL A 3 2.27 10.96 7.19
CA VAL A 3 0.93 10.66 6.70
C VAL A 3 0.77 9.15 6.60
N LYS A 4 -0.22 8.63 7.32
CA LYS A 4 -0.57 7.21 7.31
C LYS A 4 -1.53 6.92 6.17
N VAL A 5 -1.18 5.97 5.31
CA VAL A 5 -1.89 5.62 4.09
C VAL A 5 -2.47 4.22 4.20
N GLY A 6 -3.76 4.08 3.86
CA GLY A 6 -4.38 2.78 3.60
C GLY A 6 -4.55 2.56 2.10
N ILE A 7 -4.33 1.33 1.61
CA ILE A 7 -4.57 0.96 0.21
C ILE A 7 -5.77 0.00 0.16
N ASN A 8 -6.84 0.39 -0.54
CA ASN A 8 -8.00 -0.47 -0.78
C ASN A 8 -8.02 -0.91 -2.26
N GLY A 9 -7.70 -2.17 -2.51
CA GLY A 9 -7.44 -2.77 -3.81
C GLY A 9 -5.94 -2.89 -4.11
N PHE A 10 -5.39 -4.08 -3.92
CA PHE A 10 -3.97 -4.42 -4.08
C PHE A 10 -3.65 -5.11 -5.42
N GLY A 11 -4.35 -4.68 -6.48
CA GLY A 11 -4.08 -5.05 -7.86
C GLY A 11 -2.82 -4.38 -8.44
N ARG A 12 -2.78 -4.21 -9.76
CA ARG A 12 -1.62 -3.64 -10.47
C ARG A 12 -1.19 -2.27 -9.91
N ILE A 13 -2.13 -1.33 -9.75
CA ILE A 13 -1.83 0.03 -9.29
C ILE A 13 -1.54 0.06 -7.79
N GLY A 14 -2.31 -0.68 -6.96
CA GLY A 14 -2.07 -0.76 -5.52
C GLY A 14 -0.64 -1.22 -5.19
N ARG A 15 -0.14 -2.24 -5.90
CA ARG A 15 1.25 -2.72 -5.76
C ARG A 15 2.29 -1.69 -6.19
N LEU A 16 2.07 -0.99 -7.31
CA LEU A 16 2.98 0.06 -7.77
C LEU A 16 3.00 1.27 -6.84
N ALA A 17 1.82 1.67 -6.32
CA ALA A 17 1.70 2.73 -5.34
C ALA A 17 2.43 2.37 -4.05
N PHE A 18 2.22 1.14 -3.53
CA PHE A 18 2.94 0.65 -2.35
C PHE A 18 4.46 0.70 -2.53
N ARG A 19 4.97 0.23 -3.68
CA ARG A 19 6.40 0.30 -4.02
C ARG A 19 6.89 1.75 -4.04
N ARG A 20 6.20 2.65 -4.74
CA ARG A 20 6.62 4.06 -4.84
C ARG A 20 6.65 4.73 -3.48
N ILE A 21 5.68 4.45 -2.60
CA ILE A 21 5.56 5.04 -1.26
C ILE A 21 6.76 4.68 -0.38
N GLN A 22 7.41 3.53 -0.57
CA GLN A 22 8.63 3.18 0.19
C GLN A 22 9.76 4.19 -0.02
N ASP A 23 9.77 4.88 -1.17
CA ASP A 23 10.77 5.87 -1.55
C ASP A 23 10.25 7.32 -1.40
N VAL A 24 9.18 7.54 -0.63
CA VAL A 24 8.64 8.89 -0.35
C VAL A 24 8.74 9.19 1.14
N GLU A 25 9.55 10.18 1.48
CA GLU A 25 9.62 10.67 2.86
C GLU A 25 8.27 11.22 3.33
N GLY A 26 7.92 10.93 4.58
CA GLY A 26 6.70 11.42 5.21
C GLY A 26 5.43 10.64 4.85
N LEU A 27 5.51 9.54 4.10
CA LEU A 27 4.41 8.61 3.87
C LEU A 27 4.70 7.23 4.49
N GLU A 28 3.67 6.59 5.05
CA GLU A 28 3.74 5.24 5.61
C GLU A 28 2.47 4.46 5.24
N VAL A 29 2.59 3.33 4.56
CA VAL A 29 1.43 2.44 4.34
C VAL A 29 1.19 1.60 5.59
N VAL A 30 0.05 1.80 6.23
CA VAL A 30 -0.27 1.15 7.52
C VAL A 30 -1.25 -0.01 7.39
N ALA A 31 -1.99 -0.09 6.28
CA ALA A 31 -2.93 -1.17 6.02
C ALA A 31 -3.18 -1.35 4.52
N ILE A 32 -3.42 -2.59 4.12
CA ILE A 32 -3.87 -2.98 2.78
C ILE A 32 -5.14 -3.81 2.93
N ASN A 33 -6.15 -3.51 2.14
CA ASN A 33 -7.37 -4.31 2.00
C ASN A 33 -7.52 -4.79 0.55
N ASP A 34 -7.76 -6.08 0.36
CA ASP A 34 -8.04 -6.69 -0.95
C ASP A 34 -9.03 -7.85 -0.77
N LEU A 35 -9.59 -8.35 -1.88
CA LEU A 35 -10.47 -9.52 -1.86
C LEU A 35 -9.70 -10.85 -1.84
N THR A 36 -8.39 -10.79 -2.09
CA THR A 36 -7.49 -11.94 -2.17
C THR A 36 -6.80 -12.22 -0.83
N ASP A 37 -6.46 -13.48 -0.54
CA ASP A 37 -5.67 -13.84 0.65
C ASP A 37 -4.28 -13.20 0.61
N ALA A 38 -3.78 -12.76 1.76
CA ALA A 38 -2.46 -12.15 1.90
C ALA A 38 -1.31 -13.03 1.37
N LYS A 39 -1.46 -14.37 1.38
CA LYS A 39 -0.48 -15.31 0.81
C LYS A 39 -0.33 -15.19 -0.71
N GLN A 40 -1.30 -14.58 -1.39
CA GLN A 40 -1.33 -14.41 -2.85
C GLN A 40 -0.95 -12.98 -3.30
N LEU A 41 -0.69 -12.06 -2.35
CA LEU A 41 -0.42 -10.64 -2.62
C LEU A 41 1.08 -10.32 -2.79
#